data_AF-A0A1Y3X8Y5-F1
#
_entry.id   AF-A0A1Y3X8Y5-F1
#
_cell.length_a   1.000
_cell.length_b   1.000
_cell.length_c   1.000
_cell.angle_alpha   90.00
_cell.angle_beta   90.00
_cell.angle_gamma   90.00
#
_symmetry.space_group_name_H-M   'P 1'
#
loop_
_entity.id
_entity.type
_entity.pdbx_description
1 polymer ?
#
loop_
_entity_poly.entity_id
_entity_poly.type
_entity_poly.pdbx_seq_one_letter_code
_entity_poly.pdbx_strand_id
1 'polypeptide(L)'
;MNVREMDELYTKFLAVTGLPAERIFDLFIAGYKLVPPAPPICLEVAAEGFDIEREYTRMKNEMQVVKAENRRWGQVCEAQNKRIEQLEKERDEAKREAAQYKAFFDGVANKPDCNTCVKKGCEHRPKPGEVTRFNCPLYCGKEAAE
;
A
#
# COMPACT_ATOMS: atom_id res chain seq x y z
N MET A 1 -15.29 66.05 33.92
CA MET A 1 -14.84 64.68 33.61
C MET A 1 -14.87 63.89 34.90
N ASN A 2 -15.62 62.80 34.92
CA ASN A 2 -15.82 61.96 36.11
C ASN A 2 -14.65 60.96 36.23
N VAL A 3 -14.29 60.57 37.47
CA VAL A 3 -13.17 59.65 37.77
C VAL A 3 -13.21 58.36 36.94
N ARG A 4 -14.42 57.84 36.68
CA ARG A 4 -14.67 56.63 35.91
C ARG A 4 -14.40 56.80 34.41
N GLU A 5 -14.59 58.00 33.88
CA GLU A 5 -14.24 58.34 32.49
C GLU A 5 -12.71 58.47 32.33
N MET A 6 -12.04 58.98 33.36
CA MET A 6 -10.57 59.04 33.43
C MET A 6 -9.94 57.65 33.46
N ASP A 7 -10.46 56.73 34.27
CA ASP A 7 -9.95 55.35 34.35
C ASP A 7 -10.14 54.58 33.03
N GLU A 8 -11.28 54.79 32.36
CA GLU A 8 -11.51 54.19 31.04
C GLU A 8 -10.53 54.72 29.99
N LEU A 9 -10.28 56.02 29.99
CA LEU A 9 -9.30 56.64 29.09
C LEU A 9 -7.89 56.13 29.41
N TYR A 10 -7.53 56.02 30.69
CA TYR A 10 -6.24 55.50 31.14
C TYR A 10 -6.03 54.04 30.71
N THR A 11 -7.05 53.21 30.86
CA THR A 11 -7.00 51.79 30.47
C THR A 11 -6.86 51.63 28.96
N LYS A 12 -7.67 52.36 28.19
CA LYS A 12 -7.59 52.37 26.72
C LYS A 12 -6.22 52.86 26.24
N PHE A 13 -5.67 53.86 26.90
CA PHE A 13 -4.37 54.43 26.56
C PHE A 13 -3.19 53.50 26.87
N LEU A 14 -3.19 52.83 28.03
CA LEU A 14 -2.20 51.81 28.38
C LEU A 14 -2.24 50.63 27.41
N ALA A 15 -3.44 50.19 27.00
CA ALA A 15 -3.60 49.10 26.04
C ALA A 15 -3.01 49.42 24.66
N VAL A 16 -3.10 50.69 24.23
CA VAL A 16 -2.61 51.14 22.92
C VAL A 16 -1.10 51.39 22.91
N THR A 17 -0.56 51.94 23.99
CA THR A 17 0.84 52.39 24.03
C THR A 17 1.77 51.41 24.75
N GLY A 18 1.24 50.52 25.59
CA GLY A 18 2.02 49.63 26.45
C GLY A 18 2.78 50.36 27.57
N LEU A 19 2.57 51.67 27.74
CA LEU A 19 3.28 52.52 28.71
C LEU A 19 2.30 53.17 29.69
N PRO A 20 2.66 53.27 30.99
CA PRO A 20 1.86 54.03 31.93
C PRO A 20 1.92 55.53 31.57
N ALA A 21 0.82 56.26 31.78
CA ALA A 21 0.69 57.64 31.31
C ALA A 21 1.79 58.58 31.84
N GLU A 22 2.29 58.32 33.04
CA GLU A 22 3.38 59.06 33.68
C GLU A 22 4.67 59.03 32.85
N ARG A 23 5.00 57.88 32.25
CA ARG A 23 6.20 57.71 31.42
C ARG A 23 6.14 58.49 30.11
N ILE A 24 4.95 58.82 29.63
CA ILE A 24 4.78 59.53 28.36
C ILE A 24 5.05 61.02 28.53
N PHE A 25 4.68 61.60 29.68
CA PHE A 25 5.08 62.97 30.01
C PHE A 25 6.60 63.11 30.11
N ASP A 26 7.28 62.15 30.73
CA ASP A 26 8.74 62.12 30.79
C ASP A 26 9.38 62.04 29.40
N LEU A 27 8.83 61.20 28.50
CA LEU A 27 9.31 61.07 27.12
C LEU A 27 9.07 62.35 26.30
N PHE A 28 7.95 63.04 26.53
CA PHE A 28 7.65 64.31 25.87
C PHE A 28 8.59 65.44 26.35
N ILE A 29 8.84 65.52 27.66
CA ILE A 29 9.80 66.45 28.26
C ILE A 29 11.22 66.15 27.78
N ALA A 30 11.57 64.88 27.59
CA ALA A 30 12.84 64.44 27.02
C ALA A 30 12.97 64.67 25.49
N GLY A 31 11.97 65.27 24.85
CA GLY A 31 12.03 65.69 23.44
C GLY A 31 11.68 64.61 22.43
N TYR A 32 11.13 63.46 22.85
CA TYR A 32 10.66 62.43 21.93
C TYR A 32 9.34 62.86 21.27
N LYS A 33 9.30 62.82 19.94
CA LYS A 33 8.06 63.05 19.18
C LYS A 33 7.25 61.76 19.13
N LEU A 34 5.99 61.82 19.55
CA LEU A 34 5.02 60.75 19.29
C LEU A 34 4.78 60.68 17.77
N VAL A 35 5.37 59.67 17.12
CA VAL A 35 5.02 59.32 15.74
C VAL A 35 3.71 58.56 15.82
N PRO A 36 2.69 58.86 14.99
CA PRO A 36 1.48 58.05 14.96
C PRO A 36 1.87 56.59 14.74
N PRO A 37 1.28 55.63 15.48
CA PRO A 37 1.54 54.22 15.19
C PRO A 37 1.25 54.00 13.71
N ALA A 38 2.08 53.20 13.04
CA ALA A 38 1.78 52.73 11.69
C ALA A 38 0.30 52.28 11.67
N PRO A 39 -0.47 52.60 10.62
CA PRO A 39 -1.90 52.31 10.61
C PRO A 39 -2.11 50.86 11.04
N PRO A 40 -3.05 50.59 11.97
CA PRO A 40 -3.24 49.24 12.45
C PRO A 40 -3.45 48.36 11.23
N ILE A 41 -2.63 47.31 11.11
CA ILE A 41 -2.88 46.25 10.12
C ILE A 41 -4.36 45.91 10.27
N CYS A 42 -5.15 46.12 9.21
CA CYS A 42 -6.59 45.89 9.28
C CYS A 42 -6.82 44.51 9.88
N LEU A 43 -7.64 44.44 10.94
CA LEU A 43 -7.91 43.19 11.68
C LEU A 43 -8.34 42.05 10.73
N GLU A 44 -9.00 42.39 9.63
CA GLU A 44 -9.37 41.49 8.53
C GLU A 44 -8.14 40.83 7.87
N VAL A 45 -7.11 41.62 7.53
CA VAL A 45 -5.87 41.13 6.91
C VAL A 45 -5.07 40.25 7.87
N ALA A 46 -5.10 40.58 9.17
CA ALA A 46 -4.47 39.74 10.20
C ALA A 46 -5.23 38.41 10.37
N ALA A 47 -6.57 38.44 10.39
CA ALA A 47 -7.41 37.24 10.50
C ALA A 47 -7.26 36.32 9.28
N GLU A 48 -7.23 36.88 8.07
CA GLU A 48 -6.96 36.13 6.83
C GLU A 48 -5.58 35.47 6.87
N GLY A 49 -4.55 36.14 7.39
CA GLY A 49 -3.21 35.58 7.57
C GLY A 49 -3.20 34.35 8.50
N PHE A 50 -3.92 34.40 9.61
CA PHE A 50 -4.07 33.27 10.54
C PHE A 50 -4.84 32.10 9.93
N ASP A 51 -5.89 32.37 9.15
CA ASP A 51 -6.66 31.33 8.47
C ASP A 51 -5.82 30.63 7.38
N ILE A 52 -5.00 31.37 6.63
CA ILE A 52 -4.07 30.79 5.64
C ILE A 52 -3.02 29.90 6.30
N GLU A 53 -2.43 30.33 7.41
CA GLU A 53 -1.41 29.54 8.13
C GLU A 53 -1.99 28.24 8.71
N ARG A 54 -3.24 28.29 9.21
CA ARG A 54 -3.96 27.11 9.68
C ARG A 54 -4.20 26.11 8.55
N GLU A 55 -4.72 26.56 7.41
CA GLU A 55 -4.97 25.68 6.26
C GLU A 55 -3.66 25.14 5.66
N TYR A 56 -2.60 25.95 5.60
CA TYR A 56 -1.27 25.47 5.18
C TYR A 56 -0.76 24.34 6.07
N THR A 57 -0.87 24.51 7.39
CA THR A 57 -0.47 23.48 8.37
C THR A 57 -1.31 22.21 8.21
N ARG A 58 -2.62 22.36 8.06
CA ARG A 58 -3.53 21.23 7.80
C ARG A 58 -3.13 20.47 6.54
N MET A 59 -3.00 21.16 5.41
CA MET A 59 -2.65 20.53 4.13
C MET A 59 -1.26 19.88 4.17
N LYS A 60 -0.30 20.50 4.86
CA LYS A 60 1.03 19.92 5.07
C LYS A 60 0.94 18.59 5.85
N ASN A 61 0.12 18.53 6.89
CA ASN A 61 -0.08 17.32 7.68
C ASN A 61 -0.78 16.23 6.86
N GLU A 62 -1.84 16.57 6.13
CA GLU A 62 -2.53 15.64 5.22
C GLU A 62 -1.57 15.07 4.16
N MET A 63 -0.73 15.91 3.57
CA MET A 63 0.28 15.47 2.60
C MET A 63 1.33 14.52 3.24
N GLN A 64 1.71 14.71 4.50
CA GLN A 64 2.61 13.78 5.19
C GLN A 64 1.97 12.41 5.42
N VAL A 65 0.69 12.38 5.77
CA VAL A 65 -0.08 11.13 5.91
C VAL A 65 -0.14 10.40 4.58
N VAL A 66 -0.54 11.08 3.50
CA VAL A 66 -0.60 10.48 2.16
C VAL A 66 0.77 9.97 1.71
N LYS A 67 1.86 10.71 1.98
CA LYS A 67 3.22 10.24 1.68
C LYS A 67 3.62 8.99 2.48
N ALA A 68 3.17 8.85 3.72
CA ALA A 68 3.43 7.66 4.51
C ALA A 68 2.63 6.46 3.98
N GLU A 69 1.35 6.66 3.65
CA GLU A 69 0.50 5.62 3.06
C GLU A 69 1.01 5.16 1.70
N ASN A 70 1.42 6.09 0.83
CA ASN A 70 1.93 5.75 -0.50
C ASN A 70 3.23 4.93 -0.41
N ARG A 71 4.10 5.24 0.55
CA ARG A 71 5.29 4.41 0.85
C ARG A 71 4.91 3.01 1.34
N ARG A 72 3.93 2.92 2.24
CA ARG A 72 3.43 1.63 2.76
C ARG A 72 2.84 0.78 1.62
N TRP A 73 2.00 1.37 0.77
CA TRP A 73 1.44 0.69 -0.38
C TRP A 73 2.51 0.26 -1.38
N GLY A 74 3.54 1.08 -1.62
CA GLY A 74 4.70 0.70 -2.43
C GLY A 74 5.37 -0.60 -1.94
N GLN A 75 5.59 -0.73 -0.62
CA GLN A 75 6.16 -1.94 -0.02
C GLN A 75 5.25 -3.16 -0.17
N VAL A 76 3.93 -2.98 0.01
CA VAL A 76 2.94 -4.05 -0.17
C VAL A 76 2.92 -4.54 -1.62
N CYS A 77 2.88 -3.62 -2.59
CA CYS A 77 2.91 -3.96 -4.01
C CYS A 77 4.21 -4.70 -4.38
N GLU A 78 5.36 -4.26 -3.88
CA GLU A 78 6.63 -4.94 -4.13
C GLU A 78 6.64 -6.38 -3.57
N ALA A 79 6.16 -6.56 -2.34
CA ALA A 79 6.05 -7.88 -1.73
C ALA A 79 5.06 -8.79 -2.49
N GLN A 80 3.93 -8.24 -2.94
CA GLN A 80 2.96 -8.97 -3.76
C GLN A 80 3.55 -9.36 -5.12
N ASN A 81 4.28 -8.47 -5.79
CA ASN A 81 4.92 -8.78 -7.07
C ASN A 81 5.93 -9.93 -6.93
N LYS A 82 6.77 -9.91 -5.89
CA LYS A 82 7.69 -11.03 -5.60
C LYS A 82 6.95 -12.35 -5.37
N ARG A 83 5.79 -12.30 -4.68
CA ARG A 83 4.97 -13.49 -4.44
C ARG A 83 4.34 -14.01 -5.73
N ILE A 84 3.86 -13.11 -6.60
CA ILE A 84 3.29 -13.47 -7.90
C ILE A 84 4.36 -14.14 -8.76
N GLU A 85 5.55 -13.55 -8.90
CA GLU A 85 6.65 -14.15 -9.67
C GLU A 85 7.01 -15.56 -9.19
N GLN A 86 7.03 -15.78 -7.87
CA GLN A 86 7.30 -17.09 -7.31
C GLN A 86 6.20 -18.11 -7.66
N LEU A 87 4.93 -17.73 -7.51
CA LEU A 87 3.79 -18.58 -7.86
C LEU A 87 3.73 -18.89 -9.35
N GLU A 88 4.14 -17.95 -10.21
CA GLU A 88 4.23 -18.19 -11.65
C GLU A 88 5.29 -19.23 -11.99
N LYS A 89 6.47 -19.17 -11.35
CA LYS A 89 7.51 -20.18 -11.50
C LYS A 89 7.03 -21.57 -11.05
N GLU A 90 6.42 -21.65 -9.88
CA GLU A 90 5.87 -22.91 -9.35
C GLU A 90 4.79 -23.49 -10.27
N ARG A 91 3.91 -22.64 -10.79
CA ARG A 91 2.87 -23.03 -11.74
C ARG A 91 3.44 -23.53 -13.07
N ASP A 92 4.48 -22.89 -13.58
CA ASP A 92 5.13 -23.32 -14.82
C ASP A 92 5.94 -24.61 -14.64
N GLU A 93 6.55 -24.81 -13.47
CA GLU A 93 7.18 -26.08 -13.09
C GLU A 93 6.17 -27.22 -12.99
N ALA A 94 5.08 -27.02 -12.25
CA ALA A 94 3.99 -27.99 -12.14
C ALA A 94 3.37 -28.34 -13.50
N LYS A 95 3.24 -27.37 -14.41
CA LYS A 95 2.79 -27.61 -15.79
C LYS A 95 3.76 -28.51 -16.57
N ARG A 96 5.07 -28.30 -16.42
CA ARG A 96 6.10 -29.14 -17.06
C ARG A 96 6.05 -30.57 -16.52
N GLU A 97 5.94 -30.74 -15.21
CA GLU A 97 5.80 -32.06 -14.59
C GLU A 97 4.51 -32.75 -15.04
N ALA A 98 3.38 -32.05 -15.03
CA ALA A 98 2.10 -32.60 -15.50
C ALA A 98 2.17 -33.01 -16.97
N ALA A 99 2.87 -32.25 -17.83
CA ALA A 99 3.08 -32.63 -19.22
C ALA A 99 3.93 -33.90 -19.36
N GLN A 100 4.97 -34.07 -18.53
CA GLN A 100 5.78 -35.29 -18.51
C GLN A 100 4.96 -36.51 -18.05
N TYR A 101 4.20 -36.37 -16.97
CA TYR A 101 3.29 -37.42 -16.50
C TYR A 101 2.25 -37.77 -17.56
N LYS A 102 1.65 -36.77 -18.20
CA LYS A 102 0.70 -36.99 -19.29
C LYS A 102 1.34 -37.76 -20.44
N ALA A 103 2.52 -37.35 -20.92
CA ALA A 103 3.22 -38.05 -21.98
C ALA A 103 3.56 -39.51 -21.61
N PHE A 104 3.95 -39.75 -20.35
CA PHE A 104 4.16 -41.10 -19.82
C PHE A 104 2.87 -41.93 -19.84
N PHE A 105 1.78 -41.40 -19.29
CA PHE A 105 0.50 -42.11 -19.24
C PHE A 105 -0.11 -42.31 -20.63
N ASP A 106 -0.02 -41.34 -21.53
CA ASP A 106 -0.42 -41.48 -22.93
C ASP A 106 0.40 -42.59 -23.61
N GLY A 107 1.70 -42.65 -23.33
CA GLY A 107 2.59 -43.71 -23.81
C GLY A 107 2.24 -45.10 -23.26
N VAL A 108 1.70 -45.19 -22.04
CA VAL A 108 1.22 -46.45 -21.44
C VAL A 108 -0.16 -46.82 -21.96
N ALA A 109 -1.08 -45.86 -22.09
CA ALA A 109 -2.46 -46.07 -22.50
C ALA A 109 -2.60 -46.45 -23.98
N ASN A 110 -1.73 -45.91 -24.84
CA ASN A 110 -1.74 -46.21 -26.28
C ASN A 110 -1.03 -47.53 -26.64
N LYS A 111 -0.42 -48.23 -25.68
CA LYS A 111 0.17 -49.55 -25.93
C LYS A 111 -0.92 -50.62 -26.01
N PRO A 112 -0.77 -51.62 -26.90
CA PRO A 112 -1.70 -52.72 -27.00
C PRO A 112 -1.75 -53.49 -25.67
N ASP A 113 -2.95 -53.90 -25.27
CA ASP A 113 -3.19 -54.70 -24.08
C ASP A 113 -2.94 -56.19 -24.38
N CYS A 114 -2.29 -56.92 -23.48
CA CYS A 114 -2.07 -58.37 -23.63
C CYS A 114 -3.23 -59.23 -23.11
N ASN A 115 -4.38 -58.62 -22.81
CA ASN A 115 -5.61 -59.29 -22.39
C ASN A 115 -6.22 -60.29 -23.41
N THR A 116 -5.63 -60.46 -24.60
CA THR A 116 -6.04 -61.42 -25.65
C THR A 116 -4.98 -62.49 -25.94
N CYS A 117 -4.12 -62.83 -24.97
CA CYS A 117 -3.17 -63.93 -25.11
C CYS A 117 -3.86 -65.31 -25.08
N VAL A 118 -4.40 -65.75 -26.22
CA VAL A 118 -5.05 -67.08 -26.37
C VAL A 118 -4.01 -68.21 -26.50
N LYS A 119 -2.77 -67.89 -26.87
CA LYS A 119 -1.67 -68.85 -27.04
C LYS A 119 -0.63 -68.56 -25.95
N LYS A 120 0.08 -69.59 -25.47
CA LYS A 120 1.12 -69.53 -24.41
C LYS A 120 2.32 -68.59 -24.70
N GLY A 121 2.23 -67.70 -25.68
CA GLY A 121 3.16 -66.62 -25.97
C GLY A 121 2.41 -65.32 -26.26
N CYS A 122 2.84 -64.23 -25.63
CA CYS A 122 2.35 -62.88 -25.90
C CYS A 122 3.10 -62.32 -27.11
N GLU A 123 2.39 -61.97 -28.18
CA GLU A 123 2.97 -61.28 -29.35
C GLU A 123 3.49 -59.87 -28.97
N HIS A 124 2.87 -59.26 -27.97
CA HIS A 124 3.26 -57.98 -27.40
C HIS A 124 4.17 -58.13 -26.17
N ARG A 125 4.92 -59.24 -26.08
CA ARG A 125 5.83 -59.51 -24.95
C ARG A 125 6.84 -58.36 -24.85
N PRO A 126 6.83 -57.60 -23.74
CA PRO A 126 7.74 -56.47 -23.56
C PRO A 126 9.18 -56.97 -23.34
N LYS A 127 10.15 -56.22 -23.87
CA LYS A 127 11.58 -56.47 -23.66
C LYS A 127 12.03 -55.91 -22.30
N PRO A 128 13.12 -56.43 -21.70
CA PRO A 128 13.70 -55.83 -20.51
C PRO A 128 13.98 -54.33 -20.71
N GLY A 129 13.44 -53.49 -19.81
CA GLY A 129 13.56 -52.03 -19.88
C GLY A 129 12.39 -51.30 -20.55
N GLU A 130 11.42 -52.01 -21.15
CA GLU A 130 10.24 -51.38 -21.72
C GLU A 130 9.16 -51.12 -20.67
N VAL A 131 8.57 -49.92 -20.68
CA VAL A 131 7.43 -49.56 -19.84
C VAL A 131 6.19 -50.31 -20.33
N THR A 132 5.48 -50.99 -19.42
CA THR A 132 4.29 -51.79 -19.75
C THR A 132 3.09 -51.25 -19.00
N ARG A 133 1.89 -51.38 -19.60
CA ARG A 133 0.65 -51.20 -18.86
C ARG A 133 0.51 -52.43 -17.97
N PHE A 134 0.47 -52.28 -16.65
CA PHE A 134 0.27 -53.39 -15.71
C PHE A 134 -1.16 -53.93 -15.86
N ASN A 135 -1.38 -54.72 -16.90
CA ASN A 135 -2.44 -55.70 -16.96
C ASN A 135 -1.89 -56.93 -17.69
N CYS A 136 -2.08 -58.10 -17.06
CA CYS A 136 -1.86 -59.44 -17.59
C CYS A 136 -0.40 -59.99 -17.72
N PRO A 137 0.00 -60.84 -16.75
CA PRO A 137 1.02 -61.87 -16.98
C PRO A 137 0.48 -63.13 -17.69
N LEU A 138 -0.82 -63.48 -17.56
CA LEU A 138 -1.47 -64.73 -18.08
C LEU A 138 -3.02 -64.65 -18.13
N TYR A 139 -3.64 -63.48 -18.25
CA TYR A 139 -5.09 -63.31 -18.08
C TYR A 139 -5.92 -63.99 -19.18
N CYS A 140 -6.63 -65.06 -18.81
CA CYS A 140 -7.75 -65.63 -19.55
C CYS A 140 -9.05 -65.11 -18.92
N GLY A 141 -9.82 -64.27 -19.62
CA GLY A 141 -11.17 -63.89 -19.21
C GLY A 141 -12.09 -65.11 -19.13
N LYS A 142 -12.94 -65.19 -18.09
CA LYS A 142 -13.74 -66.38 -17.71
C LYS A 142 -14.92 -66.74 -18.62
N GLU A 143 -15.19 -66.03 -19.71
CA GLU A 143 -16.46 -66.18 -20.45
C GLU A 143 -16.34 -66.78 -21.87
N ALA A 144 -15.14 -67.10 -22.36
CA ALA A 144 -14.95 -67.61 -23.72
C ALA A 144 -14.45 -69.07 -23.79
N ALA A 145 -14.59 -69.83 -22.70
CA ALA A 145 -14.20 -71.24 -22.64
C ALA A 145 -15.33 -72.09 -22.03
N GLU A 146 -16.51 -72.04 -22.64
CA GLU A 146 -17.55 -73.09 -22.62
C GLU A 146 -18.32 -73.05 -23.95
#